data_AF-A0A661D6I5-F1
#
_entry.id   AF-A0A661D6I5-F1
#
_cell.length_a   1.000
_cell.length_b   1.000
_cell.length_c   1.000
_cell.angle_alpha   90.00
_cell.angle_beta   90.00
_cell.angle_gamma   90.00
#
_symmetry.space_group_name_H-M   'P 1'
#
loop_
_entity.id
_entity.type
_entity.pdbx_description
1 polymer ?
#
loop_
_entity_poly.entity_id
_entity_poly.type
_entity_poly.pdbx_seq_one_letter_code
_entity_poly.pdbx_strand_id
1 'polypeptide(L)' 'MKIFVNGEPKQVNDSCSVQDLLAEMNITGQRLAVEVNEEIVSKSRHEDYSFNDG' A
#
# COMPACT_ATOMS: atom_id res chain seq x y z
N MET A 1 -3.55 6.95 -9.62
CA MET A 1 -4.88 6.57 -9.08
C MET A 1 -5.12 7.13 -7.69
N LYS A 2 -6.39 7.17 -7.24
CA LYS A 2 -6.79 7.61 -5.89
C LYS A 2 -7.14 6.39 -5.05
N ILE A 3 -6.56 6.29 -3.87
CA ILE A 3 -6.86 5.24 -2.89
C ILE A 3 -7.27 5.86 -1.55
N PHE A 4 -7.78 5.03 -0.65
CA PHE A 4 -7.98 5.39 0.75
C PHE A 4 -6.97 4.64 1.60
N VAL A 5 -6.19 5.36 2.39
CA VAL A 5 -5.21 4.79 3.32
C VAL A 5 -5.66 5.15 4.72
N ASN A 6 -6.03 4.14 5.52
CA ASN A 6 -6.59 4.34 6.87
C ASN A 6 -7.76 5.35 6.91
N GLY A 7 -8.61 5.35 5.87
CA GLY A 7 -9.76 6.26 5.73
C GLY A 7 -9.44 7.60 5.07
N GLU A 8 -8.17 7.95 4.88
CA GLU A 8 -7.76 9.22 4.28
C GLU A 8 -7.50 9.08 2.77
N PRO A 9 -8.04 9.97 1.92
CA PRO A 9 -7.82 9.92 0.49
C PRO A 9 -6.35 10.27 0.16
N LYS A 10 -5.71 9.43 -0.66
CA LYS A 10 -4.34 9.62 -1.12
C LYS A 10 -4.23 9.40 -2.62
N GLN A 11 -3.48 10.28 -3.30
CA GLN A 11 -3.11 10.10 -4.70
C GLN A 11 -1.80 9.32 -4.77
N VAL A 12 -1.76 8.28 -5.59
CA VAL A 12 -0.56 7.47 -5.86
C VAL A 12 -0.37 7.29 -7.37
N ASN A 13 0.84 6.93 -7.80
CA ASN A 13 1.09 6.55 -9.19
C ASN A 13 0.36 5.23 -9.54
N ASP A 14 0.03 5.02 -10.80
CA ASP A 14 -0.70 3.81 -11.22
C ASP A 14 0.15 2.53 -11.10
N SER A 15 1.48 2.67 -11.06
CA SER A 15 2.43 1.58 -10.81
C SER A 15 2.88 1.50 -9.35
N CYS A 16 2.20 2.19 -8.43
CA CYS A 16 2.60 2.22 -7.02
C CYS A 16 2.33 0.86 -6.37
N SER A 17 3.38 0.27 -5.78
CA SER A 17 3.25 -0.93 -4.95
C SER A 17 2.95 -0.59 -3.49
N VAL A 18 2.59 -1.59 -2.69
CA VAL A 18 2.51 -1.45 -1.23
C VAL A 18 3.86 -1.02 -0.64
N GLN A 19 4.98 -1.56 -1.16
CA GLN A 19 6.31 -1.21 -0.71
C GLN A 19 6.66 0.26 -0.99
N ASP A 20 6.25 0.78 -2.16
CA ASP A 20 6.43 2.19 -2.51
C ASP A 20 5.60 3.11 -1.63
N LEU A 21 4.34 2.74 -1.37
CA LEU A 21 3.44 3.49 -0.50
C LEU A 21 4.02 3.58 0.93
N LEU A 22 4.50 2.46 1.47
CA LEU A 22 5.14 2.42 2.78
C LEU A 22 6.40 3.30 2.82
N ALA A 23 7.20 3.31 1.75
CA ALA A 23 8.37 4.17 1.63
C ALA A 23 7.99 5.66 1.60
N GLU A 24 6.98 6.04 0.83
CA GLU A 24 6.47 7.42 0.74
C GLU A 24 5.94 7.92 2.09
N MET A 25 5.32 7.02 2.86
CA MET A 25 4.81 7.31 4.22
C MET A 25 5.92 7.28 5.29
N ASN A 26 7.19 7.06 4.92
CA ASN A 26 8.33 6.90 5.82
C ASN A 26 8.18 5.73 6.81
N ILE A 27 7.43 4.69 6.43
CA ILE A 27 7.22 3.48 7.22
C ILE A 27 8.10 2.36 6.66
N THR A 28 9.41 2.47 6.89
CA THR A 28 10.40 1.49 6.43
C THR A 28 11.07 0.78 7.61
N GLY A 29 11.48 -0.48 7.41
CA GLY A 29 12.20 -1.26 8.43
C GLY A 29 11.39 -1.66 9.67
N GLN A 30 10.10 -1.32 9.73
CA GLN A 30 9.22 -1.64 10.85
C GLN A 30 8.48 -2.96 10.64
N ARG A 31 8.08 -3.61 11.74
CA ARG A 31 7.15 -4.74 11.70
C ARG A 31 5.74 -4.20 11.71
N LEU A 32 5.02 -4.43 10.61
CA LEU A 32 3.63 -4.03 10.44
C LEU A 32 2.87 -5.10 9.65
N ALA A 33 1.55 -5.07 9.77
CA ALA A 33 0.63 -5.78 8.88
C ALA A 33 0.04 -4.76 7.89
N VAL A 34 -0.10 -5.17 6.63
CA VAL A 34 -0.85 -4.40 5.63
C VAL A 34 -2.10 -5.19 5.28
N GLU A 35 -3.23 -4.52 5.28
CA GLU A 35 -4.46 -5.01 4.69
C GLU A 35 -4.87 -4.10 3.52
N VAL A 36 -5.41 -4.69 2.47
CA VAL A 36 -6.02 -3.96 1.36
C VAL A 36 -7.39 -4.57 1.14
N ASN A 37 -8.46 -3.78 1.32
CA ASN A 37 -9.85 -4.23 1.18
C ASN A 37 -10.15 -5.52 1.97
N GLU A 38 -9.83 -5.51 3.27
CA GLU A 38 -10.02 -6.64 4.20
C GLU A 38 -9.15 -7.90 3.90
N GLU A 39 -8.25 -7.83 2.91
CA GLU A 39 -7.30 -8.90 2.60
C GLU A 39 -5.90 -8.56 3.13
N ILE A 40 -5.30 -9.48 3.90
CA ILE A 40 -3.93 -9.32 4.40
C ILE A 40 -2.93 -9.49 3.26
N VAL A 41 -2.10 -8.46 3.02
CA VAL A 41 -0.98 -8.53 2.08
C VAL A 41 0.30 -8.89 2.85
N SER A 42 0.78 -10.12 2.63
CA SER A 42 2.03 -10.60 3.25
C SER A 42 3.23 -9.74 2.82
N LYS A 43 4.22 -9.57 3.71
CA LYS A 43 5.42 -8.77 3.43
C LYS A 43 6.14 -9.15 2.14
N SER A 44 6.21 -10.44 1.79
CA SER A 44 6.82 -10.91 0.55
C SER A 44 6.11 -10.46 -0.73
N ARG A 45 4.86 -10.00 -0.63
CA ARG A 45 4.07 -9.48 -1.75
C ARG A 45 4.06 -7.96 -1.81
N HIS A 46 4.68 -7.25 -0.85
CA HIS A 46 4.60 -5.79 -0.81
C HIS A 46 5.19 -5.13 -2.04
N GLU A 47 6.25 -5.69 -2.62
CA GLU A 47 6.92 -5.17 -3.82
C GLU A 47 6.09 -5.39 -5.10
N ASP A 48 5.37 -6.52 -5.19
CA ASP A 48 4.62 -6.91 -6.40
C ASP A 48 3.13 -6.55 -6.34
N TYR A 49 2.60 -6.18 -5.17
CA TYR A 49 1.18 -5.87 -5.01
C TYR A 49 0.88 -4.49 -5.62
N SER A 50 0.18 -4.49 -6.74
CA SER A 50 -0.36 -3.28 -7.37
C SER A 50 -1.77 -2.99 -6.86
N PHE A 51 -2.06 -1.73 -6.59
CA PHE A 51 -3.41 -1.29 -6.29
C PHE A 51 -4.25 -1.25 -7.58
N ASN A 52 -5.55 -1.49 -7.44
CA ASN A 52 -6.52 -1.33 -8.53
C ASN A 52 -7.48 -0.19 -8.18
N ASP A 53 -7.91 0.56 -9.20
CA ASP A 53 -9.03 1.48 -9.06
C ASP A 53 -10.29 0.65 -8.75
N GLY A 54 -11.05 1.09 -7.74
CA GLY A 54 -12.23 0.38 -7.21
C GLY A 54 -13.53 0.84 -7.83
#